data_AF-A0A2V9D303-F1
#
_entry.id   AF-A0A2V9D303-F1
#
_cell.length_a   1.000
_cell.length_b   1.000
_cell.length_c   1.000
_cell.angle_alpha   90.00
_cell.angle_beta   90.00
_cell.angle_gamma   90.00
#
_symmetry.space_group_name_H-M   'P 1'
#
loop_
_entity.id
_entity.type
_entity.pdbx_description
1 polymer ?
#
loop_
_entity_poly.entity_id
_entity_poly.type
_entity_poly.pdbx_seq_one_letter_code
_entity_poly.pdbx_strand_id
1 'polypeptide(L)'
;MQDSRAFCQGFFRWYNEEHRHSGLGLLTPAMVHYGQAENILRQRQEVLDVAYQLHPERFVRSAPKPPALPSEVWINRPALEPLTAASNSENAKCV
;
A
#
# COMPACT_ATOMS: atom_id res chain seq x y z
N MET A 1 29.17 7.59 -12.10
CA MET A 1 28.12 6.54 -12.06
C MET A 1 28.10 5.74 -10.76
N GLN A 2 29.19 5.65 -9.98
CA GLN A 2 29.15 4.96 -8.68
C GLN A 2 28.22 5.63 -7.66
N ASP A 3 28.26 6.95 -7.52
CA ASP A 3 27.48 7.67 -6.50
C ASP A 3 25.97 7.50 -6.67
N SER A 4 25.49 7.53 -7.92
CA SER A 4 24.07 7.28 -8.23
C SER A 4 23.64 5.87 -7.80
N ARG A 5 24.48 4.85 -8.01
CA ARG A 5 24.15 3.48 -7.57
C ARG A 5 24.15 3.37 -6.05
N ALA A 6 25.13 3.96 -5.39
CA ALA A 6 25.22 3.97 -3.93
C ALA A 6 23.97 4.62 -3.30
N PHE A 7 23.53 5.76 -3.84
CA PHE A 7 22.29 6.40 -3.44
C PHE A 7 21.07 5.49 -3.67
N CYS A 8 20.91 4.95 -4.88
CA CYS A 8 19.75 4.13 -5.24
C CYS A 8 19.61 2.88 -4.35
N GLN A 9 20.72 2.26 -3.94
CA GLN A 9 20.68 1.09 -3.04
C GLN A 9 20.03 1.43 -1.69
N GLY A 10 20.39 2.55 -1.09
CA GLY A 10 19.77 3.00 0.16
C GLY A 10 18.32 3.47 -0.06
N PHE A 11 18.10 4.25 -1.11
CA PHE A 11 16.79 4.81 -1.42
C PHE A 11 15.74 3.72 -1.66
N PHE A 12 16.00 2.73 -2.51
CA PHE A 12 14.99 1.72 -2.85
C PHE A 12 14.65 0.80 -1.67
N ARG A 13 15.65 0.48 -0.83
CA ARG A 13 15.39 -0.26 0.40
C ARG A 13 14.44 0.52 1.31
N TRP A 14 14.77 1.77 1.63
CA TRP A 14 13.92 2.61 2.45
C TRP A 14 12.53 2.81 1.84
N TYR A 15 12.44 3.07 0.53
CA TYR A 15 11.19 3.28 -0.19
C TYR A 15 10.26 2.06 -0.12
N ASN A 16 10.81 0.86 -0.26
CA ASN A 16 10.06 -0.40 -0.29
C ASN A 16 9.73 -0.96 1.10
N GLU A 17 10.62 -0.79 2.07
CA GLU A 17 10.52 -1.47 3.37
C GLU A 17 10.07 -0.57 4.51
N GLU A 18 10.31 0.74 4.44
CA GLU A 18 10.16 1.65 5.57
C GLU A 18 9.20 2.82 5.29
N HIS A 19 9.28 3.40 4.10
CA HIS A 19 8.47 4.56 3.73
C HIS A 19 7.00 4.17 3.58
N ARG A 20 6.14 4.78 4.38
CA ARG A 20 4.69 4.55 4.34
C ARG A 20 4.03 5.51 3.36
N HIS A 21 3.42 4.94 2.32
CA HIS A 21 2.87 5.70 1.20
C HIS A 21 1.41 6.06 1.47
N SER A 22 1.05 7.33 1.36
CA SER A 22 -0.34 7.79 1.49
C SER A 22 -1.25 7.13 0.45
N GLY A 23 -0.76 6.93 -0.77
CA GLY A 23 -1.45 6.21 -1.84
C GLY A 23 -1.68 4.71 -1.58
N LEU A 24 -1.00 4.13 -0.58
CA LEU A 24 -1.15 2.74 -0.16
C LEU A 24 -1.77 2.63 1.25
N GLY A 25 -2.55 3.63 1.67
CA GLY A 25 -3.15 3.63 3.00
C GLY A 25 -2.11 3.61 4.14
N LEU A 26 -0.98 4.29 3.93
CA LEU A 26 0.16 4.34 4.85
C LEU A 26 0.77 2.95 5.13
N LEU A 27 0.76 2.08 4.12
CA LEU A 27 1.53 0.84 4.06
C LEU A 27 2.80 1.03 3.23
N THR A 28 3.75 0.11 3.38
CA THR A 28 4.95 0.06 2.53
C THR A 28 4.69 -0.81 1.31
N PRO A 29 5.43 -0.63 0.19
CA PRO A 29 5.29 -1.48 -0.99
C PRO A 29 5.50 -2.96 -0.65
N ALA A 30 6.49 -3.28 0.21
CA ALA A 30 6.73 -4.65 0.66
C ALA A 30 5.51 -5.28 1.36
N MET A 31 4.83 -4.52 2.24
CA MET A 31 3.62 -5.01 2.93
C MET A 31 2.50 -5.37 1.95
N VAL A 32 2.35 -4.59 0.88
CA VAL A 32 1.34 -4.85 -0.16
C VAL A 32 1.79 -6.03 -1.03
N HIS A 33 3.04 -6.02 -1.50
CA HIS A 33 3.62 -7.05 -2.36
C HIS A 33 3.54 -8.45 -1.73
N TYR A 34 3.86 -8.58 -0.44
CA TYR A 34 3.79 -9.84 0.28
C TYR A 34 2.40 -10.17 0.86
N GLY A 35 1.34 -9.47 0.44
CA GLY A 35 -0.04 -9.79 0.83
C GLY A 35 -0.37 -9.54 2.31
N GLN A 36 0.40 -8.71 3.00
CA GLN A 36 0.23 -8.45 4.43
C GLN A 36 -0.80 -7.36 4.74
N ALA A 37 -1.24 -6.62 3.71
CA ALA A 37 -2.05 -5.43 3.85
C ALA A 37 -3.33 -5.64 4.67
N GLU A 38 -4.12 -6.67 4.38
CA GLU A 38 -5.39 -6.92 5.07
C GLU A 38 -5.20 -7.17 6.57
N ASN A 39 -4.20 -7.97 6.94
CA ASN A 39 -3.90 -8.28 8.33
C ASN A 39 -3.46 -7.02 9.09
N ILE A 40 -2.63 -6.18 8.48
CA ILE A 40 -2.16 -4.92 9.09
C ILE A 40 -3.31 -3.92 9.23
N LEU A 41 -4.19 -3.81 8.23
CA LEU A 41 -5.36 -2.93 8.30
C LEU A 41 -6.35 -3.37 9.37
N ARG A 42 -6.55 -4.68 9.56
CA ARG A 42 -7.36 -5.22 10.66
C ARG A 42 -6.79 -4.85 12.02
N GLN A 43 -5.49 -5.07 12.24
CA GLN A 43 -4.81 -4.69 13.48
C GLN A 43 -4.89 -3.18 13.73
N ARG A 44 -4.77 -2.36 12.68
CA ARG A 44 -4.97 -0.90 12.79
C ARG A 44 -6.38 -0.52 13.20
N GLN A 45 -7.39 -1.21 12.68
CA GLN A 45 -8.78 -0.96 13.07
C GLN A 45 -8.99 -1.29 14.55
N GLU A 46 -8.43 -2.40 15.05
CA GLU A 46 -8.52 -2.76 16.48
C GLU A 46 -7.95 -1.65 17.39
N VAL A 47 -6.79 -1.08 17.04
CA VAL A 47 -6.19 0.05 17.79
C VAL A 47 -7.08 1.30 17.73
N LEU A 48 -7.63 1.59 16.55
CA LEU A 48 -8.54 2.72 16.34
C LEU A 48 -9.84 2.57 17.12
N ASP A 49 -10.40 1.37 17.20
CA ASP A 49 -11.60 1.05 17.94
C ASP A 49 -11.38 1.24 19.45
N VAL A 50 -10.26 0.74 19.98
CA VAL A 50 -9.88 0.95 21.38
C VAL A 50 -9.69 2.45 21.68
N ALA A 51 -9.02 3.19 20.80
CA ALA A 51 -8.82 4.62 20.96
C ALA A 51 -10.15 5.40 20.96
N TYR A 52 -11.09 5.00 20.08
CA TYR A 52 -12.42 5.59 20.02
C TYR A 52 -13.26 5.29 21.26
N GLN A 53 -13.20 4.06 21.78
CA GLN A 53 -13.91 3.68 23.00
C GLN A 53 -13.42 4.46 24.22
N LEU A 54 -12.11 4.71 24.32
CA LEU A 54 -11.54 5.47 25.44
C LEU A 54 -11.83 6.97 25.36
N HIS A 55 -11.81 7.55 24.16
CA HIS A 55 -11.89 8.99 23.94
C HIS A 55 -12.75 9.36 22.72
N PRO A 56 -14.06 9.09 22.73
CA PRO A 56 -14.93 9.37 21.58
C PRO A 56 -14.97 10.86 21.22
N GLU A 57 -14.81 11.76 22.21
CA GLU A 57 -14.78 13.21 22.03
C GLU A 57 -13.63 13.71 21.13
N ARG A 58 -12.56 12.92 20.98
CA ARG A 58 -11.44 13.24 20.08
C ARG A 58 -11.75 12.97 18.61
N PHE A 59 -12.85 12.26 18.32
CA PHE A 59 -13.21 11.84 16.97
C PHE A 59 -14.53 12.48 16.55
N VAL A 60 -14.45 13.28 15.47
CA VAL A 60 -15.59 14.05 14.98
C VAL A 60 -16.55 13.12 14.24
N ARG A 61 -17.83 13.14 14.61
CA ARG A 61 -18.98 12.44 14.00
C ARG A 61 -19.02 10.91 14.11
N SER A 62 -17.90 10.20 14.01
CA SER A 62 -17.90 8.72 13.98
C SER A 62 -16.58 8.10 14.42
N ALA A 63 -16.60 6.79 14.66
CA ALA A 63 -15.40 5.99 14.82
C ALA A 63 -14.46 6.12 13.60
N PRO A 64 -13.14 6.28 13.81
CA PRO A 64 -12.17 6.41 12.74
C PRO A 64 -11.97 5.07 12.01
N LYS A 65 -11.57 5.17 10.73
CA LYS A 65 -11.20 4.02 9.89
C LYS A 65 -9.84 4.28 9.23
N PRO A 66 -8.99 3.26 9.04
CA PRO A 66 -7.79 3.42 8.25
C PRO A 66 -8.16 3.72 6.78
N PRO A 67 -7.31 4.43 6.03
CA PRO A 67 -7.56 4.67 4.61
C PRO A 67 -7.66 3.33 3.86
N ALA A 68 -8.60 3.25 2.92
CA ALA A 68 -8.75 2.07 2.09
C ALA A 68 -7.54 1.90 1.17
N LEU A 69 -7.13 0.65 0.95
CA LEU A 69 -6.15 0.33 -0.06
C LEU A 69 -6.82 0.36 -1.45
N PRO A 70 -6.23 1.02 -2.46
CA PRO A 70 -6.72 0.89 -3.83
C PRO A 70 -6.58 -0.55 -4.32
N SER A 71 -7.53 -1.01 -5.14
CA SER A 71 -7.48 -2.35 -5.74
C SER A 71 -6.29 -2.51 -6.68
N GLU A 72 -5.91 -1.44 -7.37
CA GLU A 72 -4.79 -1.38 -8.29
C GLU A 72 -4.15 0.01 -8.28
N VAL A 73 -2.83 0.05 -8.49
CA VAL A 73 -2.05 1.28 -8.71
C VAL A 73 -1.11 1.06 -9.89
N TRP A 74 -0.80 2.13 -10.61
CA TRP A 74 0.05 2.08 -11.80
C TRP A 74 1.04 3.25 -11.78
N ILE A 75 2.33 2.98 -11.91
CA ILE A 75 3.33 4.00 -12.27
C ILE A 75 3.26 4.26 -13.78
N ASN A 76 3.18 3.18 -14.56
CA ASN A 76 2.94 3.20 -16.00
C ASN A 76 1.88 2.15 -16.32
N ARG A 77 0.63 2.56 -16.53
CA ARG A 77 -0.45 1.63 -16.90
C ARG A 77 -0.17 1.08 -18.31
N PRO A 78 -0.11 -0.25 -18.52
CA PRO A 78 0.06 -0.82 -19.84
C PRO A 78 -1.13 -0.44 -20.71
N ALA A 79 -0.89 -0.23 -22.00
CA ALA A 79 -1.97 -0.08 -22.96
C ALA A 79 -2.84 -1.36 -22.93
N LEU A 80 -4.16 -1.19 -22.99
CA LEU A 80 -5.05 -2.33 -23.18
C LEU A 80 -4.78 -2.87 -24.59
N GLU A 81 -4.20 -4.06 -24.69
CA GLU A 81 -4.16 -4.74 -25.98
C GLU A 81 -5.59 -5.05 -26.42
N PRO A 82 -5.93 -4.84 -27.71
CA PRO A 82 -7.23 -5.23 -28.21
C PRO A 82 -7.41 -6.73 -27.97
N LEU A 83 -8.55 -7.11 -27.36
CA LEU A 83 -8.93 -8.49 -27.05
C LEU A 83 -8.75 -9.38 -28.29
N THR A 84 -7.60 -10.04 -28.39
CA THR A 84 -7.38 -11.16 -29.29
C THR A 84 -7.28 -12.40 -28.42
N ALA A 85 -8.07 -13.40 -28.81
CA ALA A 85 -8.39 -14.56 -27.99
C ALA A 85 -7.13 -15.34 -27.55
N ALA A 86 -7.16 -15.70 -26.26
CA ALA A 86 -6.34 -16.70 -25.59
C ALA A 86 -4.83 -16.43 -25.44
N SER A 87 -4.45 -15.91 -24.27
CA SER A 87 -3.38 -16.52 -23.46
C SER A 87 -3.48 -16.05 -22.01
N ASN A 88 -3.11 -16.95 -21.10
CA ASN A 88 -3.41 -16.93 -19.67
C ASN A 88 -2.75 -15.77 -18.90
N SER A 89 -3.47 -15.31 -17.88
CA SER A 89 -3.03 -14.35 -16.87
C SER A 89 -1.89 -14.88 -16.01
N GLU A 90 -0.95 -14.01 -15.65
CA GLU A 90 -0.33 -13.86 -14.31
C GLU A 90 1.01 -13.13 -14.47
N ASN A 91 1.02 -11.79 -14.36
CA ASN A 91 2.12 -10.97 -13.84
C ASN A 91 1.91 -9.48 -14.17
N ALA A 92 0.95 -8.86 -13.50
CA ALA A 92 0.88 -7.40 -13.42
C ALA A 92 0.29 -6.98 -12.07
N LYS A 93 0.93 -7.41 -10.99
CA LYS A 93 0.80 -6.77 -9.67
C LYS A 93 2.14 -6.12 -9.36
N CYS A 94 2.08 -4.85 -8.96
CA CYS A 94 3.23 -3.97 -8.74
C CYS A 94 4.37 -4.64 -7.96
N VAL A 95 5.59 -4.44 -8.46
CA VAL A 95 6.75 -4.11 -7.60
C VAL A 95 6.56 -2.69 -7.09
#